data_AF-A0A074VAI8-F1
#
_entry.id   AF-A0A074VAI8-F1
#
_cell.length_a   1.000
_cell.length_b   1.000
_cell.length_c   1.000
_cell.angle_alpha   90.00
_cell.angle_beta   90.00
_cell.angle_gamma   90.00
#
_symmetry.space_group_name_H-M   'P 1'
#
loop_
_entity.id
_entity.type
_entity.pdbx_description
1 polymer ?
#
loop_
_entity_poly.entity_id
_entity_poly.type
_entity_poly.pdbx_seq_one_letter_code
_entity_poly.pdbx_strand_id
1 'polypeptide(L)'
;MKLTGGYEGLHSLALIEAKLDISEDFLIRQIYYPYRVWKKCIQKPVRSIFFIYSNGIYNLYEYEFTDLKNYNSLIQIRHSRYAIEDTKIRMADIERVLQETVVLDDNSGIPFPQADKFERVINLCELLVTKELSCKEITEHYAFDKRQADYYANSARYLGLVDKKEEENNTYYLLTKDGRRILGLGYQDRQLEFCKLILQHRIFNSVLKEYIKNKNIPVQKSKIIEIMREANLYPSYSDVTISRRSSTVRKWIEWILDLVK
;
A
#
# COMPACT_ATOMS: atom_id res chain seq x y z
N MET A 1 -7.40 26.04 4.67
CA MET A 1 -6.43 25.08 5.24
C MET A 1 -7.11 24.40 6.41
N LYS A 2 -7.26 23.08 6.40
CA LYS A 2 -7.97 22.34 7.45
C LYS A 2 -6.96 21.46 8.17
N LEU A 3 -6.46 21.92 9.32
CA LEU A 3 -5.77 21.07 10.28
C LEU A 3 -6.77 20.02 10.77
N THR A 4 -6.36 18.76 10.87
CA THR A 4 -7.28 17.71 11.35
C THR A 4 -7.64 17.91 12.82
N GLY A 5 -6.69 18.32 13.67
CA GLY A 5 -6.99 18.73 15.03
C GLY A 5 -5.80 19.31 15.80
N GLY A 6 -6.09 20.14 16.80
CA GLY A 6 -5.15 20.59 17.81
C GLY A 6 -5.56 20.06 19.18
N TYR A 7 -4.64 19.44 19.91
CA TYR A 7 -4.87 18.79 21.19
C TYR A 7 -3.96 19.42 22.24
N GLU A 8 -4.52 20.23 23.12
CA GLU A 8 -3.76 20.87 24.20
C GLU A 8 -3.73 19.97 25.44
N GLY A 9 -2.52 19.57 25.84
CA GLY A 9 -2.28 18.85 27.09
C GLY A 9 -1.69 19.74 28.18
N LEU A 10 -1.32 19.12 29.31
CA LEU A 10 -0.66 19.81 30.42
C LEU A 10 0.66 20.46 29.98
N HIS A 11 1.46 19.78 29.16
CA HIS A 11 2.84 20.19 28.83
C HIS A 11 3.05 20.72 27.41
N SER A 12 2.13 20.46 26.47
CA SER A 12 2.31 20.83 25.07
C SER A 12 0.99 20.92 24.31
N LEU A 13 0.98 21.66 23.21
CA LEU A 13 -0.06 21.61 22.19
C LEU A 13 0.40 20.71 21.04
N ALA A 14 -0.31 19.62 20.79
CA ALA A 14 -0.06 18.76 19.63
C ALA A 14 -0.95 19.19 18.46
N LEU A 15 -0.36 19.52 17.31
CA LEU A 15 -1.05 19.78 16.06
C LEU A 15 -0.95 18.52 15.20
N ILE A 16 -2.07 17.89 14.90
CA ILE A 16 -2.12 16.65 14.15
C ILE A 16 -2.74 16.91 12.78
N GLU A 17 -1.98 16.57 11.73
CA GLU A 17 -2.48 16.46 10.37
C GLU A 17 -2.60 14.98 9.99
N ALA A 18 -3.81 14.51 9.70
CA ALA A 18 -4.10 13.12 9.40
C ALA A 18 -4.21 12.88 7.90
N LYS A 19 -3.69 11.75 7.44
CA LYS A 19 -3.93 11.15 6.12
C LYS A 19 -4.39 9.70 6.27
N LEU A 20 -5.30 9.30 5.39
CA LEU A 20 -5.79 7.93 5.27
C LEU A 20 -5.14 7.20 4.08
N ASP A 21 -4.23 7.87 3.39
CA ASP A 21 -3.50 7.39 2.24
C ASP A 21 -2.00 7.38 2.47
N ILE A 22 -1.31 6.44 1.81
CA ILE A 22 0.15 6.33 1.86
C ILE A 22 0.74 7.21 0.75
N SER A 23 1.25 8.37 1.14
CA SER A 23 2.06 9.23 0.27
C SER A 23 3.54 9.17 0.65
N GLU A 24 4.42 9.26 -0.35
CA GLU A 24 5.88 9.35 -0.13
C GLU A 24 6.34 10.76 0.26
N ASP A 25 5.54 11.75 -0.11
CA ASP A 25 5.76 13.15 0.22
C ASP A 25 4.48 13.77 0.78
N PHE A 26 4.63 14.93 1.40
CA PHE A 26 3.50 15.73 1.81
C PHE A 26 3.85 17.21 1.67
N LEU A 27 2.82 18.03 1.52
CA LEU A 27 2.99 19.47 1.44
C LEU A 27 3.33 20.01 2.83
N ILE A 28 4.59 20.41 3.04
CA ILE A 28 5.09 20.95 4.32
C ILE A 28 4.19 22.08 4.88
N ARG A 29 3.48 22.84 4.03
CA ARG A 29 2.51 23.89 4.40
C ARG A 29 1.40 23.39 5.31
N GLN A 30 0.98 22.13 5.16
CA GLN A 30 -0.03 21.50 6.00
C GLN A 30 0.41 21.47 7.47
N ILE A 31 1.73 21.44 7.73
CA ILE A 31 2.31 21.43 9.08
C ILE A 31 2.85 22.81 9.47
N TYR A 32 3.54 23.49 8.54
CA TYR A 32 4.23 24.75 8.82
C TYR A 32 3.30 25.88 9.23
N TYR A 33 2.19 26.08 8.52
CA TYR A 33 1.30 27.19 8.80
C TYR A 33 0.57 27.04 10.14
N PRO A 34 -0.01 25.87 10.49
CA PRO A 34 -0.53 25.66 11.84
C PRO A 34 0.54 25.90 12.92
N TYR A 35 1.75 25.34 12.73
CA TYR A 35 2.85 25.51 13.68
C TYR A 35 3.20 26.98 13.90
N ARG A 36 3.37 27.75 12.82
CA ARG A 36 3.67 29.20 12.84
C ARG A 36 2.62 30.03 13.57
N VAL A 37 1.35 29.70 13.38
CA VAL A 37 0.23 30.40 14.03
C VAL A 37 0.25 30.10 15.52
N TRP A 38 0.22 28.83 15.89
CA TRP A 38 0.10 28.43 17.29
C TRP A 38 1.34 28.78 18.11
N LYS A 39 2.54 28.71 17.53
CA LYS A 39 3.78 29.12 18.22
C LYS A 39 3.76 30.59 18.68
N LYS A 40 2.94 31.45 18.05
CA LYS A 40 2.73 32.84 18.47
C LYS A 40 1.59 33.00 19.48
N CYS A 41 0.67 32.04 19.54
CA CYS A 41 -0.55 32.13 20.35
C CYS A 41 -0.42 31.48 21.73
N ILE A 42 0.55 30.57 21.93
CA ILE A 42 0.71 29.83 23.19
C ILE A 42 2.17 29.79 23.65
N GLN A 43 2.39 29.79 24.96
CA GLN A 43 3.73 29.64 25.56
C GLN A 43 4.20 28.18 25.62
N LYS A 44 3.26 27.23 25.71
CA LYS A 44 3.56 25.79 25.71
C LYS A 44 4.28 25.38 24.41
N PRO A 45 5.19 24.39 24.45
CA PRO A 45 5.72 23.76 23.26
C PRO A 45 4.61 23.32 22.30
N VAL A 46 4.76 23.68 21.03
CA VAL A 46 3.88 23.24 19.94
C VAL A 46 4.56 22.06 19.24
N ARG A 47 3.86 20.94 19.11
CA ARG A 47 4.38 19.70 18.54
C ARG A 47 3.63 19.39 17.26
N SER A 48 4.35 19.33 16.16
CA SER A 48 3.78 19.09 14.84
C SER A 48 3.83 17.60 14.52
N ILE A 49 2.68 16.96 14.36
CA ILE A 49 2.56 15.53 14.15
C ILE A 49 1.84 15.28 12.82
N PHE A 50 2.48 14.55 11.93
CA PHE A 50 1.85 13.97 10.76
C PHE A 50 1.43 12.54 11.08
N PHE A 51 0.16 12.24 10.87
CA PHE A 51 -0.45 10.97 11.21
C PHE A 51 -0.93 10.28 9.93
N ILE A 52 -0.50 9.04 9.71
CA ILE A 52 -0.93 8.22 8.59
C ILE A 52 -1.53 6.93 9.14
N TYR A 53 -2.79 6.67 8.79
CA TYR A 53 -3.42 5.38 9.01
C TYR A 53 -3.55 4.63 7.70
N SER A 54 -3.03 3.41 7.63
CA SER A 54 -3.30 2.48 6.53
C SER A 54 -3.07 1.04 6.97
N ASN A 55 -3.92 0.15 6.48
CA ASN A 55 -3.89 -1.29 6.71
C ASN A 55 -3.80 -1.65 8.21
N GLY A 56 -4.54 -0.95 9.07
CA GLY A 56 -4.55 -1.20 10.51
C GLY A 56 -3.34 -0.67 11.29
N ILE A 57 -2.41 0.02 10.62
CA ILE A 57 -1.20 0.58 11.24
C ILE A 57 -1.31 2.10 11.35
N TYR A 58 -1.06 2.59 12.56
CA TYR A 58 -1.03 4.00 12.94
C TYR A 58 0.42 4.48 12.93
N ASN A 59 0.80 5.30 11.95
CA ASN A 59 2.13 5.89 11.85
C ASN A 59 2.08 7.34 12.31
N LEU A 60 2.87 7.69 13.33
CA LEU A 60 2.99 9.05 13.83
C LEU A 60 4.40 9.56 13.60
N TYR A 61 4.52 10.60 12.79
CA TYR A 61 5.76 11.29 12.48
C TYR A 61 5.74 12.66 13.15
N GLU A 62 6.66 12.89 14.07
CA GLU A 62 6.80 14.18 14.72
C GLU A 62 7.91 14.97 14.04
N TYR A 63 7.60 16.22 13.72
CA TYR A 63 8.50 17.12 13.04
C TYR A 63 8.75 18.40 13.83
N GLU A 64 9.91 18.98 13.60
CA GLU A 64 10.33 20.27 14.13
C GLU A 64 10.84 21.17 12.99
N PHE A 65 10.63 22.48 13.10
CA PHE A 65 11.27 23.47 12.24
C PHE A 65 12.46 24.07 12.99
N THR A 66 13.67 23.79 12.55
CA THR A 66 14.90 24.29 13.18
C THR A 66 15.07 25.81 13.04
N ASP A 67 14.46 26.40 12.00
CA ASP A 67 14.31 27.85 11.85
C ASP A 67 12.86 28.18 11.49
N LEU A 68 12.17 28.87 12.40
CA LEU A 68 10.78 29.26 12.24
C LEU A 68 10.53 30.11 10.99
N LYS A 69 11.51 30.88 10.48
CA LYS A 69 11.35 31.70 9.27
C LYS A 69 11.73 30.96 7.99
N ASN A 70 12.34 29.78 8.09
CA ASN A 70 12.71 28.96 6.95
C ASN A 70 11.74 27.76 6.82
N TYR A 71 10.94 27.80 5.77
CA TYR A 71 9.97 26.76 5.44
C TYR A 71 10.60 25.36 5.22
N ASN A 72 11.85 25.32 4.74
CA ASN A 72 12.57 24.08 4.44
C ASN A 72 13.41 23.56 5.62
N SER A 73 13.30 24.17 6.80
CA SER A 73 14.04 23.77 8.00
C SER A 73 13.44 22.57 8.75
N LEU A 74 12.45 21.91 8.14
CA LEU A 74 11.71 20.79 8.70
C LEU A 74 12.63 19.57 8.87
N ILE A 75 12.66 19.03 10.08
CA ILE A 75 13.34 17.76 10.39
C ILE A 75 12.37 16.81 11.09
N GLN A 76 12.48 15.51 10.78
CA GLN A 76 11.77 14.48 11.53
C GLN A 76 12.54 14.20 12.82
N ILE A 77 11.90 14.42 13.98
CA ILE A 77 12.54 14.20 15.28
C ILE A 77 12.18 12.85 15.88
N ARG A 78 11.01 12.29 15.52
CA ARG A 78 10.54 11.02 16.05
C ARG A 78 9.55 10.35 15.10
N HIS A 79 9.60 9.02 15.07
CA HIS A 79 8.60 8.20 14.38
C HIS A 79 8.18 7.05 15.30
N SER A 80 6.90 6.74 15.32
CA SER A 80 6.36 5.60 16.06
C SER A 80 5.24 4.94 15.26
N ARG A 81 5.17 3.62 15.37
CA ARG A 81 4.16 2.78 14.71
C ARG A 81 3.38 2.03 15.76
N TYR A 82 2.06 2.07 15.66
CA TYR A 82 1.16 1.36 16.56
C TYR A 82 0.18 0.52 15.77
N ALA A 83 -0.27 -0.57 16.37
CA ALA A 83 -1.37 -1.39 15.93
C ALA A 83 -2.24 -1.71 17.14
N ILE A 84 -3.54 -1.80 16.95
CA ILE A 84 -4.47 -2.22 18.02
C ILE A 84 -4.43 -3.74 18.18
N GLU A 85 -4.20 -4.44 17.08
CA GLU A 85 -4.17 -5.90 16.99
C GLU A 85 -2.73 -6.43 16.99
N ASP A 86 -2.57 -7.73 17.29
CA ASP A 86 -1.28 -8.38 17.06
C ASP A 86 -0.95 -8.39 15.56
N THR A 87 0.30 -8.06 15.25
CA THR A 87 0.82 -7.97 13.88
C THR A 87 1.89 -8.99 13.59
N LYS A 88 2.09 -9.96 14.50
CA LYS A 88 3.11 -10.99 14.37
C LYS A 88 2.67 -12.04 13.36
N ILE A 89 3.42 -12.11 12.26
CA ILE A 89 3.32 -13.18 11.26
C ILE A 89 4.68 -13.88 11.24
N ARG A 90 4.70 -15.20 11.32
CA ARG A 90 5.96 -15.98 11.28
C ARG A 90 6.16 -16.54 9.88
N MET A 91 7.40 -16.88 9.55
CA MET A 91 7.70 -17.53 8.27
C MET A 91 6.89 -18.82 8.07
N ALA A 92 6.68 -19.60 9.15
CA ALA A 92 5.85 -20.81 9.11
C ALA A 92 4.38 -20.54 8.69
N ASP A 93 3.84 -19.36 9.00
CA ASP A 93 2.49 -18.99 8.57
C ASP A 93 2.45 -18.72 7.05
N ILE A 94 3.50 -18.09 6.50
CA ILE A 94 3.66 -17.87 5.05
C ILE A 94 3.88 -19.19 4.30
N GLU A 95 4.72 -20.08 4.84
CA GLU A 95 4.96 -21.41 4.25
C GLU A 95 3.67 -22.24 4.22
N ARG A 96 2.86 -22.20 5.29
CA ARG A 96 1.55 -22.86 5.32
C ARG A 96 0.64 -22.32 4.23
N VAL A 97 0.51 -20.99 4.11
CA VAL A 97 -0.29 -20.38 3.04
C VAL A 97 0.21 -20.83 1.66
N LEU A 98 1.53 -20.82 1.42
CA LEU A 98 2.10 -21.27 0.14
C LEU A 98 1.78 -22.74 -0.20
N GLN A 99 1.77 -23.61 0.82
CA GLN A 99 1.48 -25.05 0.66
C GLN A 99 0.00 -25.33 0.43
N GLU A 100 -0.88 -24.63 1.15
CA GLU A 100 -2.34 -24.83 1.09
C GLU A 100 -3.00 -24.10 -0.09
N THR A 101 -2.32 -23.11 -0.68
CA THR A 101 -2.88 -22.32 -1.77
C THR A 101 -2.92 -23.12 -3.07
N VAL A 102 -4.13 -23.30 -3.59
CA VAL A 102 -4.37 -23.88 -4.92
C VAL A 102 -4.04 -22.83 -5.98
N VAL A 103 -3.20 -23.22 -6.94
CA VAL A 103 -2.81 -22.36 -8.06
C VAL A 103 -3.94 -22.30 -9.09
N LEU A 104 -4.32 -21.09 -9.49
CA LEU A 104 -5.32 -20.81 -10.52
C LEU A 104 -4.74 -20.96 -11.93
N ASP A 105 -5.63 -21.15 -12.89
CA ASP A 105 -5.33 -20.92 -14.30
C ASP A 105 -5.48 -19.42 -14.59
N ASP A 106 -4.37 -18.71 -14.77
CA ASP A 106 -4.28 -17.24 -14.80
C ASP A 106 -4.84 -16.58 -16.08
N ASN A 107 -5.78 -17.22 -16.77
CA ASN A 107 -6.37 -16.75 -18.02
C ASN A 107 -7.62 -15.86 -17.83
N SER A 108 -7.53 -14.87 -16.93
CA SER A 108 -8.66 -14.02 -16.54
C SER A 108 -8.98 -12.89 -17.54
N GLY A 109 -8.18 -12.71 -18.59
CA GLY A 109 -8.27 -11.57 -19.51
C GLY A 109 -7.88 -10.22 -18.89
N ILE A 110 -7.60 -10.19 -17.57
CA ILE A 110 -7.09 -9.02 -16.87
C ILE A 110 -5.59 -8.91 -17.16
N PRO A 111 -5.07 -7.72 -17.49
CA PRO A 111 -3.63 -7.53 -17.62
C PRO A 111 -2.92 -7.97 -16.35
N PHE A 112 -1.75 -8.59 -16.48
CA PHE A 112 -0.92 -8.93 -15.33
C PHE A 112 -0.70 -7.68 -14.43
N PRO A 113 -0.31 -7.82 -13.16
CA PRO A 113 0.02 -6.66 -12.34
C PRO A 113 1.21 -5.86 -12.88
N GLN A 114 1.21 -4.56 -12.60
CA GLN A 114 2.33 -3.67 -12.89
C GLN A 114 2.38 -2.50 -11.89
N ALA A 115 2.19 -2.85 -10.64
CA ALA A 115 1.96 -1.96 -9.52
C ALA A 115 2.85 -2.40 -8.37
N ASP A 116 4.08 -1.89 -8.33
CA ASP A 116 5.14 -2.43 -7.48
C ASP A 116 4.83 -2.34 -5.97
N LYS A 117 4.09 -1.31 -5.50
CA LYS A 117 3.80 -1.11 -4.08
C LYS A 117 2.48 -1.76 -3.69
N PHE A 118 2.52 -2.96 -3.12
CA PHE A 118 1.31 -3.68 -2.77
C PHE A 118 0.42 -2.91 -1.77
N GLU A 119 1.03 -2.11 -0.89
CA GLU A 119 0.31 -1.27 0.08
C GLU A 119 -0.63 -0.27 -0.60
N ARG A 120 -0.29 0.20 -1.81
CA ARG A 120 -1.18 1.08 -2.60
C ARG A 120 -2.36 0.30 -3.19
N VAL A 121 -2.23 -1.00 -3.46
CA VAL A 121 -3.35 -1.88 -3.83
C VAL A 121 -4.30 -2.03 -2.63
N ILE A 122 -3.76 -2.31 -1.44
CA ILE A 122 -4.55 -2.42 -0.20
C ILE A 122 -5.28 -1.11 0.08
N ASN A 123 -4.56 0.02 0.04
CA ASN A 123 -5.15 1.31 0.37
C ASN A 123 -6.24 1.72 -0.62
N LEU A 124 -6.09 1.42 -1.91
CA LEU A 124 -7.18 1.60 -2.89
C LEU A 124 -8.42 0.82 -2.46
N CYS A 125 -8.23 -0.42 -2.01
CA CYS A 125 -9.34 -1.24 -1.51
C CYS A 125 -9.96 -0.63 -0.24
N GLU A 126 -9.16 -0.06 0.69
CA GLU A 126 -9.66 0.65 1.88
C GLU A 126 -10.55 1.84 1.52
N LEU A 127 -10.19 2.63 0.51
CA LEU A 127 -11.03 3.74 0.05
C LEU A 127 -12.35 3.24 -0.55
N LEU A 128 -12.30 2.16 -1.33
CA LEU A 128 -13.47 1.55 -1.96
C LEU A 128 -14.45 0.91 -0.95
N VAL A 129 -14.07 0.77 0.32
CA VAL A 129 -15.01 0.43 1.41
C VAL A 129 -16.07 1.52 1.58
N THR A 130 -15.66 2.79 1.43
CA THR A 130 -16.51 3.94 1.75
C THR A 130 -17.43 4.34 0.60
N LYS A 131 -16.95 4.24 -0.64
CA LYS A 131 -17.71 4.54 -1.86
C LYS A 131 -17.09 3.91 -3.09
N GLU A 132 -17.88 3.77 -4.14
CA GLU A 132 -17.37 3.49 -5.48
C GLU A 132 -16.56 4.69 -5.98
N LEU A 133 -15.52 4.44 -6.77
CA LEU A 133 -14.62 5.49 -7.26
C LEU A 133 -14.47 5.40 -8.77
N SER A 134 -14.54 6.54 -9.44
CA SER A 134 -14.11 6.68 -10.83
C SER A 134 -12.58 6.71 -10.94
N CYS A 135 -12.04 6.42 -12.13
CA CYS A 135 -10.59 6.57 -12.39
C CYS A 135 -10.09 7.99 -12.07
N LYS A 136 -10.92 9.02 -12.32
CA LYS A 136 -10.60 10.41 -11.99
C LYS A 136 -10.48 10.62 -10.48
N GLU A 137 -11.42 10.11 -9.70
CA GLU A 137 -11.36 10.23 -8.23
C GLU A 137 -10.17 9.47 -7.64
N ILE A 138 -9.84 8.28 -8.18
CA ILE A 138 -8.63 7.54 -7.78
C ILE A 138 -7.36 8.38 -8.04
N THR A 139 -7.28 9.01 -9.21
CA THR A 139 -6.16 9.89 -9.61
C THR A 139 -6.03 11.06 -8.62
N GLU A 140 -7.15 11.72 -8.31
CA GLU A 140 -7.19 12.89 -7.41
C GLU A 140 -6.85 12.55 -5.95
N HIS A 141 -7.33 11.40 -5.44
CA HIS A 141 -7.09 10.99 -4.06
C HIS A 141 -5.63 10.61 -3.79
N TYR A 142 -4.96 9.99 -4.75
CA TYR A 142 -3.61 9.44 -4.55
C TYR A 142 -2.47 10.29 -5.11
N ALA A 143 -2.80 11.44 -5.71
CA ALA A 143 -1.86 12.16 -6.59
C ALA A 143 -1.21 11.22 -7.64
N PHE A 144 -1.91 10.14 -8.01
CA PHE A 144 -1.46 9.26 -9.07
C PHE A 144 -1.54 10.01 -10.39
N ASP A 145 -0.62 9.72 -11.30
CA ASP A 145 -0.94 9.96 -12.70
C ASP A 145 -2.02 8.97 -13.16
N LYS A 146 -2.76 9.32 -14.21
CA LYS A 146 -3.87 8.49 -14.73
C LYS A 146 -3.43 7.04 -15.03
N ARG A 147 -2.18 6.81 -15.45
CA ARG A 147 -1.68 5.46 -15.74
C ARG A 147 -1.45 4.68 -14.45
N GLN A 148 -0.92 5.31 -13.40
CA GLN A 148 -0.77 4.67 -12.09
C GLN A 148 -2.12 4.26 -11.52
N ALA A 149 -3.15 5.12 -11.60
CA ALA A 149 -4.50 4.76 -11.18
C ALA A 149 -4.99 3.49 -11.90
N ASP A 150 -4.81 3.40 -13.22
CA ASP A 150 -5.18 2.21 -13.99
C ASP A 150 -4.35 0.97 -13.60
N TYR A 151 -3.06 1.10 -13.33
CA TYR A 151 -2.23 -0.05 -12.92
C TYR A 151 -2.64 -0.59 -11.55
N TYR A 152 -2.88 0.27 -10.56
CA TYR A 152 -3.30 -0.16 -9.23
C TYR A 152 -4.72 -0.74 -9.24
N ALA A 153 -5.65 -0.10 -9.96
CA ALA A 153 -7.01 -0.63 -10.11
C ALA A 153 -7.01 -2.00 -10.80
N ASN A 154 -6.28 -2.16 -11.91
CA ASN A 154 -6.19 -3.46 -12.59
C ASN A 154 -5.48 -4.52 -11.74
N SER A 155 -4.50 -4.14 -10.91
CA SER A 155 -3.85 -5.08 -9.99
C SER A 155 -4.80 -5.54 -8.88
N ALA A 156 -5.64 -4.66 -8.34
CA ALA A 156 -6.70 -5.04 -7.39
C ALA A 156 -7.75 -5.96 -8.04
N ARG A 157 -8.10 -5.69 -9.30
CA ARG A 157 -8.99 -6.55 -10.10
C ARG A 157 -8.37 -7.92 -10.40
N TYR A 158 -7.07 -7.96 -10.72
CA TYR A 158 -6.33 -9.19 -10.98
C TYR A 158 -6.40 -10.16 -9.79
N LEU A 159 -6.41 -9.61 -8.56
CA LEU A 159 -6.55 -10.37 -7.31
C LEU A 159 -8.00 -10.68 -6.93
N GLY A 160 -8.99 -10.28 -7.72
CA GLY A 160 -10.41 -10.47 -7.42
C GLY A 160 -10.94 -9.60 -6.27
N LEU A 161 -10.20 -8.57 -5.84
CA LEU A 161 -10.61 -7.67 -4.75
C LEU A 161 -11.57 -6.58 -5.22
N VAL A 162 -11.44 -6.19 -6.48
CA VAL A 162 -12.18 -5.07 -7.09
C VAL A 162 -12.84 -5.52 -8.39
N ASP A 163 -14.04 -5.02 -8.65
CA ASP A 163 -14.74 -5.10 -9.92
C ASP A 163 -14.79 -3.75 -10.63
N LYS A 164 -15.12 -3.80 -11.93
CA LYS A 164 -15.29 -2.62 -12.79
C LYS A 164 -16.73 -2.58 -13.30
N LYS A 165 -17.38 -1.42 -13.18
CA LYS A 165 -18.69 -1.12 -13.75
C LYS A 165 -18.57 0.00 -14.77
N GLU A 166 -19.23 -0.15 -15.92
CA GLU A 166 -19.35 0.90 -16.92
C GLU A 166 -20.73 1.55 -16.84
N GLU A 167 -20.76 2.89 -16.75
CA GLU A 167 -21.99 3.68 -16.73
C GLU A 167 -21.88 4.82 -17.74
N GLU A 168 -22.69 4.77 -18.80
CA GLU A 168 -22.85 5.74 -19.91
C GLU A 168 -21.55 6.27 -20.54
N ASN A 169 -20.72 7.01 -19.79
CA ASN A 169 -19.43 7.58 -20.19
C ASN A 169 -18.30 7.45 -19.15
N ASN A 170 -18.53 6.79 -18.02
CA ASN A 170 -17.57 6.65 -16.93
C ASN A 170 -17.35 5.19 -16.52
N THR A 171 -16.12 4.92 -16.06
CA THR A 171 -15.75 3.67 -15.41
C THR A 171 -15.71 3.90 -13.91
N TYR A 172 -16.41 3.04 -13.17
CA TYR A 172 -16.38 2.99 -11.71
C TYR A 172 -15.75 1.68 -11.24
N TYR A 173 -15.02 1.76 -10.14
CA TYR A 173 -14.44 0.63 -9.43
C TYR A 173 -15.15 0.45 -8.09
N LEU A 174 -15.34 -0.81 -7.71
CA LEU A 174 -16.05 -1.19 -6.48
C LEU A 174 -15.44 -2.47 -5.90
N LEU A 175 -15.51 -2.65 -4.58
CA LEU A 175 -15.08 -3.90 -3.95
C LEU A 175 -16.02 -5.05 -4.33
N THR A 176 -15.41 -6.21 -4.62
CA THR A 176 -16.13 -7.49 -4.70
C THR A 176 -16.61 -7.92 -3.31
N LYS A 177 -17.43 -8.98 -3.26
CA LYS A 177 -17.84 -9.58 -1.98
C LYS A 177 -16.63 -10.06 -1.16
N ASP A 178 -15.66 -10.68 -1.83
CA ASP A 178 -14.43 -11.14 -1.18
C ASP A 178 -13.53 -9.98 -0.75
N GLY A 179 -13.42 -8.93 -1.57
CA GLY A 179 -12.69 -7.71 -1.19
C GLY A 179 -13.21 -7.09 0.10
N ARG A 180 -14.54 -6.97 0.25
CA ARG A 180 -15.16 -6.48 1.49
C ARG A 180 -14.94 -7.42 2.68
N ARG A 181 -15.09 -8.73 2.46
CA ARG A 181 -14.87 -9.76 3.49
C ARG A 181 -13.45 -9.67 4.04
N ILE A 182 -12.45 -9.66 3.16
CA ILE A 182 -11.02 -9.65 3.54
C ILE A 182 -10.66 -8.37 4.30
N LEU A 183 -11.16 -7.21 3.86
CA LEU A 183 -10.90 -5.94 4.55
C LEU A 183 -11.54 -5.87 5.95
N GLY A 184 -12.60 -6.63 6.19
CA GLY A 184 -13.25 -6.76 7.51
C GLY A 184 -12.54 -7.71 8.47
N LEU A 185 -11.51 -8.43 8.04
CA LEU A 185 -10.72 -9.30 8.90
C LEU A 185 -9.74 -8.49 9.77
N GLY A 186 -9.35 -9.07 10.91
CA GLY A 186 -8.24 -8.56 11.72
C GLY A 186 -6.92 -8.59 10.94
N TYR A 187 -5.94 -7.82 11.38
CA TYR A 187 -4.70 -7.53 10.67
C TYR A 187 -4.01 -8.79 10.14
N GLN A 188 -3.77 -9.77 11.02
CA GLN A 188 -3.05 -10.99 10.68
C GLN A 188 -3.77 -11.80 9.60
N ASP A 189 -5.04 -12.14 9.82
CA ASP A 189 -5.84 -12.92 8.88
C ASP A 189 -5.99 -12.18 7.54
N ARG A 190 -6.17 -10.85 7.59
CA ARG A 190 -6.21 -10.01 6.38
C ARG A 190 -4.90 -10.10 5.58
N GLN A 191 -3.75 -9.99 6.24
CA GLN A 191 -2.46 -10.10 5.53
C GLN A 191 -2.27 -11.48 4.91
N LEU A 192 -2.61 -12.55 5.64
CA LEU A 192 -2.48 -13.92 5.14
C LEU A 192 -3.44 -14.21 3.97
N GLU A 193 -4.65 -13.65 3.99
CA GLU A 193 -5.57 -13.72 2.85
C GLU A 193 -5.02 -12.95 1.64
N PHE A 194 -4.38 -11.78 1.83
CA PHE A 194 -3.67 -11.12 0.73
C PHE A 194 -2.50 -11.95 0.19
N CYS A 195 -1.71 -12.59 1.07
CA CYS A 195 -0.66 -13.52 0.64
C CYS A 195 -1.25 -14.66 -0.20
N LYS A 196 -2.36 -15.26 0.24
CA LYS A 196 -3.07 -16.31 -0.49
C LYS A 196 -3.54 -15.83 -1.87
N LEU A 197 -4.15 -14.65 -1.94
CA LEU A 197 -4.59 -14.06 -3.22
C LEU A 197 -3.42 -13.79 -4.18
N ILE A 198 -2.23 -13.45 -3.69
CA ILE A 198 -1.05 -13.31 -4.53
C ILE A 198 -0.54 -14.69 -4.97
N LEU A 199 -0.43 -15.63 -4.02
CA LEU A 199 0.19 -16.94 -4.21
C LEU A 199 -0.69 -17.95 -4.94
N GLN A 200 -1.96 -17.67 -5.17
CA GLN A 200 -2.81 -18.46 -6.05
C GLN A 200 -2.42 -18.25 -7.53
N HIS A 201 -1.66 -17.20 -7.85
CA HIS A 201 -1.16 -16.97 -9.20
C HIS A 201 0.19 -17.66 -9.41
N ARG A 202 0.32 -18.41 -10.51
CA ARG A 202 1.40 -19.40 -10.72
C ARG A 202 2.80 -18.78 -10.64
N ILE A 203 2.97 -17.59 -11.22
CA ILE A 203 4.27 -16.89 -11.28
C ILE A 203 4.74 -16.51 -9.87
N PHE A 204 3.88 -15.89 -9.06
CA PHE A 204 4.23 -15.48 -7.70
C PHE A 204 4.49 -16.70 -6.79
N ASN A 205 3.65 -17.73 -6.91
CA ASN A 205 3.82 -19.01 -6.21
C ASN A 205 5.21 -19.63 -6.48
N SER A 206 5.59 -19.67 -7.76
CA SER A 206 6.87 -20.26 -8.20
C SER A 206 8.07 -19.46 -7.71
N VAL A 207 7.99 -18.13 -7.72
CA VAL A 207 9.07 -17.25 -7.22
C VAL A 207 9.24 -17.42 -5.71
N LEU A 208 8.16 -17.51 -4.92
CA LEU A 208 8.30 -17.73 -3.48
C LEU A 208 8.85 -19.14 -3.17
N LYS A 209 8.44 -20.17 -3.92
CA LYS A 209 9.03 -21.51 -3.81
C LYS A 209 10.53 -21.51 -4.10
N GLU A 210 10.95 -20.78 -5.13
CA GLU A 210 12.37 -20.64 -5.48
C GLU A 210 13.16 -19.92 -4.38
N TYR A 211 12.59 -18.86 -3.78
CA TYR A 211 13.18 -18.17 -2.62
C TYR A 211 13.45 -19.13 -1.46
N ILE A 212 12.45 -19.93 -1.07
CA ILE A 212 12.57 -20.89 0.04
C ILE A 212 13.57 -21.99 -0.30
N LYS A 213 13.48 -22.57 -1.51
CA LYS A 213 14.39 -23.62 -1.98
C LYS A 213 15.86 -23.15 -1.97
N ASN A 214 16.10 -21.88 -2.28
CA ASN A 214 17.44 -21.28 -2.32
C ASN A 214 17.86 -20.69 -0.97
N LYS A 215 17.42 -21.28 0.15
CA LYS A 215 17.82 -20.90 1.52
C LYS A 215 17.54 -19.42 1.81
N ASN A 216 16.38 -18.91 1.39
CA ASN A 216 15.90 -17.56 1.69
C ASN A 216 16.76 -16.44 1.06
N ILE A 217 17.43 -16.73 -0.06
CA ILE A 217 18.16 -15.73 -0.84
C ILE A 217 17.18 -15.05 -1.82
N PRO A 218 17.12 -13.70 -1.86
CA PRO A 218 16.25 -12.98 -2.79
C PRO A 218 16.46 -13.41 -4.25
N VAL A 219 15.35 -13.74 -4.93
CA VAL A 219 15.38 -14.22 -6.31
C VAL A 219 15.78 -13.07 -7.25
N GLN A 220 16.81 -13.29 -8.07
CA GLN A 220 17.29 -12.29 -9.01
C GLN A 220 16.26 -12.00 -10.11
N LYS A 221 16.25 -10.76 -10.60
CA LYS A 221 15.30 -10.32 -11.64
C LYS A 221 15.35 -11.17 -12.91
N SER A 222 16.52 -11.64 -13.32
CA SER A 222 16.70 -12.55 -14.46
C SER A 222 15.96 -13.87 -14.26
N LYS A 223 16.07 -14.48 -13.08
CA LYS A 223 15.37 -15.74 -12.75
C LYS A 223 13.86 -15.55 -12.67
N ILE A 224 13.39 -14.41 -12.18
CA ILE A 224 11.94 -14.08 -12.21
C ILE A 224 11.45 -13.98 -13.66
N ILE A 225 12.21 -13.34 -14.55
CA ILE A 225 11.86 -13.23 -15.98
C ILE A 225 11.80 -14.63 -16.63
N GLU A 226 12.74 -15.52 -16.31
CA GLU A 226 12.75 -16.91 -16.76
C GLU A 226 11.46 -17.64 -16.34
N ILE A 227 11.11 -17.58 -15.05
CA ILE A 227 9.87 -18.17 -14.51
C ILE A 227 8.63 -17.61 -15.24
N MET A 228 8.59 -16.30 -15.49
CA MET A 228 7.48 -15.67 -16.22
C MET A 228 7.37 -16.17 -17.67
N ARG A 229 8.50 -16.39 -18.35
CA ARG A 229 8.54 -16.90 -19.74
C ARG A 229 8.10 -18.37 -19.79
N GLU A 230 8.56 -19.19 -18.85
CA GLU A 230 8.19 -20.61 -18.76
C GLU A 230 6.69 -20.81 -18.45
N ALA A 231 6.09 -19.90 -17.68
CA ALA A 231 4.66 -19.94 -17.40
C ALA A 231 3.80 -19.74 -18.66
N ASN A 232 4.33 -19.03 -19.67
CA ASN A 232 3.71 -18.76 -20.97
C ASN A 232 2.27 -18.19 -20.93
N LEU A 233 1.92 -17.47 -19.85
CA LEU A 233 0.59 -16.88 -19.66
C LEU A 233 0.37 -15.62 -20.51
N TYR A 234 1.46 -14.95 -20.92
CA TYR A 234 1.41 -13.70 -21.68
C TYR A 234 2.41 -13.72 -22.85
N PRO A 235 2.18 -14.58 -23.85
CA PRO A 235 3.12 -14.79 -24.95
C PRO A 235 3.34 -13.53 -25.80
N SER A 236 2.37 -12.61 -25.83
CA SER A 236 2.44 -11.35 -26.57
C SER A 236 3.31 -10.26 -25.91
N TYR A 237 3.80 -10.48 -24.69
CA TYR A 237 4.60 -9.46 -24.01
C TYR A 237 6.03 -9.38 -24.56
N SER A 238 6.42 -8.16 -24.93
CA SER A 238 7.81 -7.82 -25.26
C SER A 238 8.74 -7.98 -24.06
N ASP A 239 10.05 -8.10 -24.30
CA ASP A 239 11.05 -8.20 -23.23
C ASP A 239 11.01 -7.00 -22.27
N VAL A 240 10.77 -5.79 -22.80
CA VAL A 240 10.61 -4.59 -21.99
C VAL A 240 9.39 -4.69 -21.07
N THR A 241 8.27 -5.21 -21.60
CA THR A 241 7.03 -5.37 -20.82
C THR A 241 7.18 -6.39 -19.72
N ILE A 242 7.78 -7.55 -20.01
CA ILE A 242 8.06 -8.59 -19.01
C ILE A 242 9.06 -8.10 -17.97
N SER A 243 10.14 -7.42 -18.38
CA SER A 243 11.12 -6.86 -17.45
C SER A 243 10.50 -5.82 -16.51
N ARG A 244 9.55 -5.01 -16.98
CA ARG A 244 8.82 -4.08 -16.10
C ARG A 244 7.92 -4.81 -15.11
N ARG A 245 7.17 -5.81 -15.57
CA ARG A 245 6.23 -6.59 -14.74
C ARG A 245 6.92 -7.53 -13.75
N SER A 246 8.14 -7.99 -14.06
CA SER A 246 8.93 -8.80 -13.12
C SER A 246 9.37 -8.00 -11.89
N SER A 247 9.49 -6.67 -11.99
CA SER A 247 9.66 -5.80 -10.82
C SER A 247 8.48 -5.92 -9.86
N THR A 248 7.24 -5.95 -10.37
CA THR A 248 6.04 -6.11 -9.55
C THR A 248 6.02 -7.47 -8.86
N VAL A 249 6.38 -8.54 -9.57
CA VAL A 249 6.51 -9.88 -8.96
C VAL A 249 7.50 -9.84 -7.81
N ARG A 250 8.69 -9.31 -8.05
CA ARG A 250 9.72 -9.18 -7.02
C ARG A 250 9.21 -8.39 -5.82
N LYS A 251 8.59 -7.23 -6.05
CA LYS A 251 8.15 -6.32 -5.00
C LYS A 251 7.00 -6.86 -4.17
N TRP A 252 6.08 -7.61 -4.76
CA TRP A 252 5.00 -8.27 -4.01
C TRP A 252 5.53 -9.45 -3.19
N ILE A 253 6.53 -10.19 -3.68
CA ILE A 253 7.22 -11.20 -2.88
C ILE A 253 8.01 -10.57 -1.73
N GLU A 254 8.74 -9.47 -1.97
CA GLU A 254 9.39 -8.68 -0.92
C GLU A 254 8.36 -8.23 0.13
N TRP A 255 7.20 -7.73 -0.29
CA TRP A 255 6.12 -7.34 0.61
C TRP A 255 5.63 -8.51 1.49
N ILE A 256 5.42 -9.71 0.92
CA ILE A 256 5.03 -10.91 1.69
C ILE A 256 6.10 -11.24 2.76
N LEU A 257 7.39 -11.13 2.41
CA LEU A 257 8.49 -11.45 3.31
C LEU A 257 8.66 -10.39 4.41
N ASP A 258 8.40 -9.11 4.10
CA ASP A 258 8.45 -7.99 5.04
C ASP A 258 7.34 -8.07 6.12
N LEU A 259 6.34 -8.92 5.94
CA LEU A 259 5.33 -9.22 6.98
C LEU A 259 5.92 -10.03 8.14
N VAL A 260 6.99 -10.79 7.90
CA VAL A 260 7.55 -11.72 8.89
C VAL A 260 8.28 -10.95 9.99
N LYS A 261 7.94 -11.22 11.25
CA LYS A 261 8.51 -10.61 12.46
C LYS A 261 8.99 -11.62 13.48
#